data_AF-A0A2N2CKL4-F1
#
_entry.id   AF-A0A2N2CKL4-F1
#
_cell.length_a   1.000
_cell.length_b   1.000
_cell.length_c   1.000
_cell.angle_alpha   90.00
_cell.angle_beta   90.00
_cell.angle_gamma   90.00
#
_symmetry.space_group_name_H-M   'P 1'
#
loop_
_entity.id
_entity.type
_entity.pdbx_description
1 polymer ?
#
loop_
_entity_poly.entity_id
_entity_poly.type
_entity_poly.pdbx_seq_one_letter_code
_entity_poly.pdbx_strand_id
1 'polypeptide(L)'
;METKLRVKLVEHTPHPEKLVAAAAKLCYSDMSGDEIMEDLSQEKAESFINMLMKLGHQSPVEHVSFTFAIEGVSRTLTHQLVRHRIASYSQRSQRYVTEGQFQYIVPPEIKQNPLAEKRFIEAMEHDQRVYDEITDMLFQTHYDNLVSQGKKESVAAASAKKMAIEDARYVLPNACETKIMVTM
;
A
#
# COMPACT_ATOMS: atom_id res chain seq x y z
N MET A 1 -6.58 -12.81 -13.55
CA MET A 1 -5.34 -12.64 -14.35
C MET A 1 -4.17 -12.40 -13.41
N GLU A 2 -3.06 -13.13 -13.57
CA GLU A 2 -1.86 -12.96 -12.73
C GLU A 2 -1.28 -11.54 -12.91
N THR A 3 -0.92 -10.90 -11.80
CA THR A 3 -0.31 -9.56 -11.75
C THR A 3 1.16 -9.63 -11.35
N LYS A 4 1.96 -8.68 -11.85
CA LYS A 4 3.42 -8.61 -11.60
C LYS A 4 3.72 -7.52 -10.59
N LEU A 5 4.65 -7.81 -9.68
CA LEU A 5 5.19 -6.82 -8.75
C LEU A 5 5.73 -5.61 -9.51
N ARG A 6 5.27 -4.42 -9.11
CA ARG A 6 5.82 -3.15 -9.57
C ARG A 6 6.07 -2.26 -8.37
N VAL A 7 7.31 -1.78 -8.25
CA VAL A 7 7.73 -0.81 -7.24
C VAL A 7 8.30 0.40 -7.97
N LYS A 8 7.78 1.59 -7.67
CA LYS A 8 8.26 2.84 -8.23
C LYS A 8 8.52 3.85 -7.11
N LEU A 9 9.71 4.45 -7.09
CA LEU A 9 9.95 5.67 -6.33
C LEU A 9 9.15 6.81 -6.97
N VAL A 10 8.24 7.40 -6.19
CA VAL A 10 7.34 8.48 -6.61
C VAL A 10 7.93 9.83 -6.27
N GLU A 11 8.45 9.97 -5.05
CA GLU A 11 9.01 11.22 -4.53
C GLU A 11 10.03 10.94 -3.43
N HIS A 12 10.95 11.89 -3.20
CA HIS A 12 11.88 11.84 -2.07
C HIS A 12 12.29 13.25 -1.60
N THR A 13 12.82 13.35 -0.39
CA THR A 13 13.40 14.62 0.09
C THR A 13 14.53 15.07 -0.85
N PRO A 14 14.52 16.33 -1.34
CA PRO A 14 15.61 16.85 -2.16
C PRO A 14 16.94 16.86 -1.41
N HIS A 15 18.03 16.52 -2.10
CA HIS A 15 19.39 16.49 -1.53
C HIS A 15 19.49 15.73 -0.19
N PRO A 16 19.03 14.47 -0.12
CA PRO A 16 18.80 13.77 1.15
C PRO A 16 20.06 13.67 2.00
N GLU A 17 21.20 13.37 1.39
CA GLU A 17 22.47 13.24 2.11
C GLU A 17 22.95 14.57 2.69
N LYS A 18 22.80 15.67 1.95
CA LYS A 18 23.13 17.00 2.48
C LYS A 18 22.28 17.33 3.69
N LEU A 19 20.98 17.02 3.64
CA LEU A 19 20.07 17.27 4.75
C LEU A 19 20.45 16.46 6.00
N VAL A 20 20.75 15.16 5.84
CA VAL A 20 21.20 14.30 6.95
C VAL A 20 22.49 14.85 7.58
N ALA A 21 23.48 15.17 6.74
CA ALA A 21 24.75 15.70 7.19
C ALA A 21 24.59 17.06 7.90
N ALA A 22 23.73 17.94 7.36
CA ALA A 22 23.46 19.25 7.95
C ALA A 22 22.74 19.13 9.29
N ALA A 23 21.70 18.31 9.38
CA ALA A 23 20.95 18.09 10.62
C ALA A 23 21.85 17.57 11.75
N ALA A 24 22.76 16.66 11.43
CA ALA A 24 23.73 16.15 12.39
C ALA A 24 24.81 17.17 12.76
N LYS A 25 25.36 17.90 11.77
CA LYS A 25 26.42 18.90 12.00
C LYS A 25 25.91 20.10 12.81
N LEU A 26 24.65 20.47 12.66
CA LEU A 26 23.99 21.54 13.43
C LEU A 26 24.08 21.31 14.95
N CYS A 27 24.05 20.05 15.42
CA CYS A 27 24.16 19.74 16.84
C CYS A 27 25.53 20.09 17.46
N TYR A 28 26.55 20.35 16.65
CA TYR A 28 27.94 20.54 17.09
C TYR A 28 28.63 21.76 16.45
N SER A 29 27.90 22.56 15.67
CA SER A 29 28.46 23.69 14.91
C SER A 29 27.91 25.01 15.43
N ASP A 30 28.76 26.03 15.42
CA ASP A 30 28.36 27.42 15.68
C ASP A 30 27.68 28.07 14.45
N MET A 31 27.70 27.39 13.29
CA MET A 31 27.05 27.84 12.06
C MET A 31 25.53 27.62 12.13
N SER A 32 24.78 28.48 11.46
CA SER A 32 23.35 28.28 11.21
C SER A 32 23.10 27.13 10.22
N GLY A 33 21.87 26.61 10.20
CA GLY A 33 21.49 25.51 9.31
C GLY A 33 21.70 25.82 7.83
N ASP A 34 21.40 27.05 7.41
CA ASP A 34 21.54 27.49 6.02
C ASP A 34 23.03 27.55 5.60
N GLU A 35 23.89 28.11 6.46
CA GLU A 35 25.33 28.16 6.23
C GLU A 35 25.95 26.74 6.12
N ILE A 36 25.46 25.80 6.93
CA ILE A 36 25.90 24.40 6.87
C ILE A 36 25.50 23.76 5.54
N MET A 37 24.26 24.00 5.10
CA MET A 37 23.75 23.46 3.82
C MET A 37 24.55 23.97 2.62
N GLU A 38 25.01 25.22 2.66
CA GLU A 38 25.85 25.82 1.62
C GLU A 38 27.30 25.30 1.65
N ASP A 39 27.90 25.09 2.84
CA ASP A 39 29.28 24.57 2.98
C ASP A 39 29.43 23.08 2.59
N LEU A 40 28.34 22.31 2.67
CA LEU A 40 28.33 20.88 2.39
C LEU A 40 28.36 20.58 0.88
N SER A 41 29.53 20.14 0.40
CA SER A 41 29.63 19.41 -0.86
C SER A 41 29.08 17.98 -0.71
N GLN A 42 28.78 17.35 -1.84
CA GLN A 42 28.33 15.95 -1.88
C GLN A 42 29.34 15.01 -1.17
N GLU A 43 30.62 15.13 -1.50
CA GLU A 43 31.70 14.32 -0.91
C GLU A 43 31.85 14.53 0.61
N LYS A 44 31.71 15.78 1.08
CA LYS A 44 31.72 16.09 2.53
C LYS A 44 30.53 15.45 3.22
N ALA A 45 29.34 15.52 2.63
CA ALA A 45 28.12 14.94 3.19
C ALA A 45 28.23 13.40 3.27
N GLU A 46 28.67 12.73 2.21
CA GLU A 46 28.87 11.28 2.19
C GLU A 46 29.88 10.81 3.22
N SER A 47 31.05 11.48 3.31
CA SER A 47 32.08 11.16 4.30
C SER A 47 31.55 11.31 5.73
N PHE A 48 30.79 12.37 5.99
CA PHE A 48 30.20 12.64 7.30
C PHE A 48 29.11 11.63 7.66
N ILE A 49 28.21 11.28 6.74
CA ILE A 49 27.19 10.23 6.96
C ILE A 49 27.85 8.89 7.27
N ASN A 50 28.89 8.51 6.53
CA ASN A 50 29.62 7.27 6.78
C ASN A 50 30.26 7.24 8.18
N MET A 51 30.75 8.39 8.67
CA MET A 51 31.20 8.53 10.06
C MET A 51 30.03 8.35 11.04
N LEU A 52 28.90 9.05 10.84
CA LEU A 52 27.72 8.97 11.71
C LEU A 52 27.19 7.54 11.84
N MET A 53 27.13 6.80 10.73
CA MET A 53 26.68 5.40 10.73
C MET A 53 27.61 4.50 11.55
N LYS A 54 28.94 4.71 11.49
CA LYS A 54 29.90 3.96 12.31
C LYS A 54 29.76 4.24 13.81
N LEU A 55 29.30 5.45 14.17
CA LEU A 55 29.05 5.86 15.56
C LEU A 55 27.65 5.44 16.06
N GLY A 56 26.80 4.86 15.19
CA GLY A 56 25.43 4.50 15.53
C GLY A 56 24.48 5.69 15.67
N HIS A 57 24.86 6.87 15.16
CA HIS A 57 24.02 8.07 15.20
C HIS A 57 23.03 8.06 14.03
N GLN A 58 21.89 7.39 14.22
CA GLN A 58 20.92 7.13 13.16
C GLN A 58 19.79 8.16 13.07
N SER A 59 19.48 8.87 14.17
CA SER A 59 18.37 9.83 14.19
C SER A 59 18.43 10.91 13.10
N PRO A 60 19.60 11.39 12.62
CA PRO A 60 19.62 12.36 11.52
C PRO A 60 19.07 11.82 10.19
N VAL A 61 19.04 10.50 10.00
CA VAL A 61 18.46 9.87 8.79
C VAL A 61 16.94 10.05 8.74
N GLU A 62 16.28 10.25 9.89
CA GLU A 62 14.83 10.45 9.99
C GLU A 62 14.35 11.78 9.38
N HIS A 63 15.26 12.70 9.03
CA HIS A 63 14.91 13.92 8.28
C HIS A 63 14.63 13.67 6.78
N VAL A 64 14.99 12.48 6.27
CA VAL A 64 14.77 12.10 4.88
C VAL A 64 13.56 11.18 4.77
N SER A 65 12.74 11.41 3.74
CA SER A 65 11.62 10.54 3.41
C SER A 65 11.63 10.15 1.94
N PHE A 66 11.11 8.96 1.66
CA PHE A 66 10.88 8.39 0.34
C PHE A 66 9.43 7.93 0.22
N THR A 67 8.81 8.20 -0.91
CA THR A 67 7.46 7.73 -1.23
C THR A 67 7.51 6.74 -2.37
N PHE A 68 6.96 5.54 -2.16
CA PHE A 68 6.87 4.48 -3.15
C PHE A 68 5.42 4.20 -3.53
N ALA A 69 5.18 3.93 -4.81
CA ALA A 69 3.98 3.27 -5.30
C ALA A 69 4.29 1.79 -5.51
N ILE A 70 3.57 0.93 -4.80
CA ILE A 70 3.73 -0.52 -4.82
C ILE A 70 2.43 -1.14 -5.33
N GLU A 71 2.52 -1.93 -6.40
CA GLU A 71 1.40 -2.58 -7.07
C GLU A 71 1.73 -4.04 -7.35
N GLY A 72 0.70 -4.87 -7.57
CA GLY A 72 0.91 -6.28 -7.83
C GLY A 72 1.45 -7.03 -6.62
N VAL A 73 0.94 -6.69 -5.43
CA VAL A 73 1.24 -7.38 -4.15
C VAL A 73 -0.02 -7.94 -3.52
N SER A 74 0.12 -8.95 -2.67
CA SER A 74 -1.02 -9.62 -2.03
C SER A 74 -1.51 -8.84 -0.81
N ARG A 75 -2.77 -9.09 -0.42
CA ARG A 75 -3.31 -8.60 0.86
C ARG A 75 -2.47 -9.07 2.03
N THR A 76 -2.06 -10.34 2.05
CA THR A 76 -1.17 -10.88 3.10
C THR A 76 0.12 -10.09 3.24
N LEU A 77 0.78 -9.73 2.12
CA LEU A 77 1.99 -8.91 2.16
C LEU A 77 1.71 -7.57 2.82
N THR A 78 0.67 -6.85 2.38
CA THR A 78 0.35 -5.53 2.96
C THR A 78 -0.03 -5.62 4.43
N HIS A 79 -0.64 -6.72 4.88
CA HIS A 79 -0.98 -6.92 6.28
C HIS A 79 0.27 -7.07 7.18
N GLN A 80 1.40 -7.51 6.62
CA GLN A 80 2.70 -7.45 7.29
C GLN A 80 3.34 -6.06 7.17
N LEU A 81 3.31 -5.47 5.96
CA LEU A 81 3.93 -4.17 5.68
C LEU A 81 3.41 -3.06 6.61
N VAL A 82 2.09 -2.97 6.80
CA VAL A 82 1.48 -1.92 7.65
C VAL A 82 1.77 -2.08 9.14
N ARG A 83 2.47 -3.15 9.56
CA ARG A 83 2.95 -3.32 10.94
C ARG A 83 4.15 -2.41 11.25
N HIS A 84 4.84 -1.91 10.23
CA HIS A 84 5.86 -0.88 10.38
C HIS A 84 5.18 0.46 10.65
N ARG A 85 5.22 0.90 11.91
CA ARG A 85 4.44 2.07 12.39
C ARG A 85 5.05 3.42 12.04
N ILE A 86 6.35 3.46 11.74
CA ILE A 86 7.06 4.68 11.33
C ILE A 86 7.04 4.74 9.80
N ALA A 87 5.84 4.95 9.26
CA ALA A 87 5.54 5.11 7.85
C ALA A 87 4.09 5.58 7.68
N SER A 88 3.77 6.14 6.52
CA SER A 88 2.43 6.56 6.12
C SER A 88 1.93 5.71 4.96
N TYR A 89 0.66 5.32 4.99
CA TYR A 89 0.08 4.37 4.04
C TYR A 89 -1.19 4.91 3.39
N SER A 90 -1.30 4.76 2.08
CA SER A 90 -2.57 4.87 1.36
C SER A 90 -2.80 3.61 0.53
N GLN A 91 -3.72 2.77 0.97
CA GLN A 91 -3.97 1.46 0.35
C GLN A 91 -5.30 1.43 -0.40
N ARG A 92 -5.32 0.73 -1.53
CA ARG A 92 -6.53 0.45 -2.29
C ARG A 92 -7.57 -0.25 -1.42
N SER A 93 -8.74 0.37 -1.27
CA SER A 93 -9.81 -0.16 -0.43
C SER A 93 -10.68 -1.17 -1.19
N GLN A 94 -10.87 -2.35 -0.59
CA GLN A 94 -11.86 -3.34 -1.04
C GLN A 94 -13.31 -2.88 -0.80
N ARG A 95 -13.53 -1.80 -0.03
CA ARG A 95 -14.86 -1.26 0.29
C ARG A 95 -15.46 -0.38 -0.82
N TYR A 96 -14.65 0.03 -1.79
CA TYR A 96 -15.03 1.04 -2.79
C TYR A 96 -14.75 0.63 -4.23
N VAL A 97 -13.86 -0.35 -4.45
CA VAL A 97 -13.43 -0.75 -5.78
C VAL A 97 -14.11 -2.06 -6.15
N THR A 98 -15.07 -1.99 -7.06
CA THR A 98 -15.60 -3.17 -7.76
C THR A 98 -14.74 -3.43 -8.99
N GLU A 99 -13.85 -4.40 -8.92
CA GLU A 99 -13.25 -4.99 -10.12
C GLU A 99 -14.09 -6.21 -10.49
N GLY A 100 -14.38 -6.44 -11.77
CA GLY A 100 -15.14 -7.61 -12.22
C GLY A 100 -14.50 -8.90 -11.70
N GLN A 101 -13.40 -9.36 -12.32
CA GLN A 101 -12.55 -10.38 -11.72
C GLN A 101 -11.46 -9.71 -10.88
N PHE A 102 -11.36 -10.03 -9.59
CA PHE A 102 -10.23 -9.58 -8.77
C PHE A 102 -8.92 -10.14 -9.32
N GLN A 103 -7.86 -9.32 -9.26
CA GLN A 103 -6.51 -9.80 -9.57
C GLN A 103 -5.92 -10.51 -8.35
N TYR A 104 -4.99 -11.43 -8.56
CA TYR A 104 -4.37 -12.18 -7.48
C TYR A 104 -2.89 -12.50 -7.75
N ILE A 105 -2.17 -12.79 -6.68
CA ILE A 105 -0.77 -13.22 -6.69
C ILE A 105 -0.72 -14.74 -6.56
N VAL A 106 -0.09 -15.42 -7.51
CA VAL A 106 0.24 -16.85 -7.40
C VAL A 106 1.57 -16.98 -6.65
N PRO A 107 1.61 -17.63 -5.47
CA PRO A 107 2.86 -17.85 -4.75
C PRO A 107 3.89 -18.65 -5.58
N PRO A 108 5.21 -18.36 -5.47
CA PRO A 108 6.22 -19.03 -6.28
C PRO A 108 6.22 -20.56 -6.17
N GLU A 109 6.01 -21.10 -4.98
CA GLU A 109 5.95 -22.57 -4.76
C GLU A 109 4.73 -23.21 -5.44
N ILE A 110 3.57 -22.53 -5.42
CA ILE A 110 2.36 -22.97 -6.11
C ILE A 110 2.60 -22.93 -7.62
N LYS A 111 3.20 -21.84 -8.13
CA LYS A 111 3.51 -21.66 -9.56
C LYS A 111 4.47 -22.72 -10.12
N GLN A 112 5.37 -23.26 -9.30
CA GLN A 112 6.30 -24.31 -9.71
C GLN A 112 5.65 -25.70 -9.80
N ASN A 113 4.44 -25.88 -9.28
CA ASN A 113 3.71 -27.13 -9.30
C ASN A 113 2.42 -26.99 -10.14
N PRO A 114 2.37 -27.52 -11.38
CA PRO A 114 1.22 -27.34 -12.26
C PRO A 114 -0.12 -27.83 -11.68
N LEU A 115 -0.10 -28.87 -10.84
CA LEU A 115 -1.33 -29.35 -10.19
C LEU A 115 -1.78 -28.39 -9.10
N ALA A 116 -0.85 -27.86 -8.30
CA ALA A 116 -1.16 -26.87 -7.28
C ALA A 116 -1.62 -25.55 -7.91
N GLU A 117 -0.95 -25.07 -8.95
CA GLU A 117 -1.33 -23.87 -9.70
C GLU A 117 -2.75 -24.00 -10.27
N LYS A 118 -3.07 -25.14 -10.89
CA LYS A 118 -4.42 -25.41 -11.38
C LYS A 118 -5.46 -25.32 -10.26
N ARG A 119 -5.24 -26.00 -9.13
CA ARG A 119 -6.16 -25.96 -7.98
C ARG A 119 -6.31 -24.57 -7.38
N PHE A 120 -5.21 -23.81 -7.35
CA PHE A 120 -5.23 -22.43 -6.88
C PHE A 120 -6.09 -21.54 -7.79
N ILE A 121 -5.92 -21.63 -9.10
CA ILE A 121 -6.72 -20.87 -10.07
C ILE A 121 -8.20 -21.22 -9.96
N GLU A 122 -8.54 -22.52 -9.87
CA GLU A 122 -9.91 -22.99 -9.65
C GLU A 122 -10.54 -22.37 -8.39
N ALA A 123 -9.78 -22.27 -7.31
CA ALA A 123 -10.23 -21.63 -6.07
C ALA A 123 -10.46 -20.12 -6.25
N MET A 124 -9.55 -19.39 -6.91
CA MET A 124 -9.74 -17.95 -7.15
C MET A 124 -10.98 -17.66 -8.01
N GLU A 125 -11.24 -18.49 -9.01
CA GLU A 125 -12.46 -18.37 -9.82
C GLU A 125 -13.72 -18.71 -9.03
N HIS A 126 -13.65 -19.68 -8.12
CA HIS A 126 -14.76 -20.01 -7.23
C HIS A 126 -15.07 -18.87 -6.26
N ASP A 127 -14.04 -18.33 -5.60
CA ASP A 127 -14.17 -17.20 -4.67
C ASP A 127 -14.79 -15.98 -5.37
N GLN A 128 -14.42 -15.71 -6.62
CA GLN A 128 -15.03 -14.64 -7.41
C GLN A 128 -16.52 -14.86 -7.64
N ARG A 129 -16.92 -16.07 -8.06
CA ARG A 129 -18.34 -16.40 -8.27
C ARG A 129 -19.15 -16.23 -6.99
N VAL A 130 -18.62 -16.74 -5.88
CA VAL A 130 -19.27 -16.63 -4.56
C VAL A 130 -19.35 -15.15 -4.12
N TYR A 131 -18.31 -14.36 -4.37
CA TYR A 131 -18.31 -12.92 -4.10
C TYR A 131 -19.42 -12.20 -4.87
N ASP A 132 -19.56 -12.48 -6.16
CA ASP A 132 -20.58 -11.87 -7.02
C ASP A 132 -21.99 -12.25 -6.55
N GLU A 133 -22.23 -13.54 -6.29
CA GLU A 133 -23.51 -14.05 -5.77
C GLU A 133 -23.90 -13.38 -4.44
N ILE A 134 -22.98 -13.30 -3.47
CA ILE A 134 -23.24 -12.63 -2.19
C ILE A 134 -23.50 -11.14 -2.39
N THR A 135 -22.72 -10.48 -3.26
CA THR A 135 -22.88 -9.06 -3.56
C THR A 135 -24.28 -8.77 -4.11
N ASP A 136 -24.78 -9.57 -5.05
CA ASP A 136 -26.10 -9.40 -5.64
C ASP A 136 -27.22 -9.60 -4.61
N MET A 137 -27.14 -10.65 -3.79
CA MET A 137 -28.11 -10.91 -2.73
C MET A 137 -28.17 -9.78 -1.70
N LEU A 138 -27.01 -9.29 -1.25
CA LEU A 138 -26.94 -8.18 -0.30
C LEU A 138 -27.37 -6.86 -0.94
N PHE A 139 -27.04 -6.64 -2.22
CA PHE A 139 -27.48 -5.45 -2.95
C PHE A 139 -29.00 -5.37 -2.98
N GLN A 140 -29.68 -6.45 -3.38
CA GLN A 140 -31.14 -6.48 -3.46
C GLN A 140 -31.76 -6.21 -2.08
N THR A 141 -31.25 -6.89 -1.05
CA THR A 141 -31.70 -6.71 0.34
C THR A 141 -31.56 -5.26 0.80
N HIS A 142 -30.41 -4.62 0.56
CA HIS A 142 -30.21 -3.23 0.96
C HIS A 142 -31.01 -2.26 0.11
N TYR A 143 -31.14 -2.51 -1.18
CA TYR A 143 -31.90 -1.66 -2.10
C TYR A 143 -33.37 -1.60 -1.69
N ASP A 144 -34.03 -2.75 -1.52
CA ASP A 144 -35.45 -2.83 -1.15
C ASP A 144 -35.72 -2.18 0.20
N ASN A 145 -34.82 -2.36 1.17
CA ASN A 145 -34.89 -1.71 2.46
C ASN A 145 -34.76 -0.18 2.36
N LEU A 146 -33.88 0.33 1.51
CA LEU A 146 -33.68 1.77 1.36
C LEU A 146 -34.82 2.44 0.57
N VAL A 147 -35.36 1.77 -0.44
CA VAL A 147 -36.52 2.24 -1.20
C VAL A 147 -37.77 2.26 -0.31
N SER A 148 -37.99 1.22 0.50
CA SER A 148 -39.13 1.18 1.45
C SER A 148 -39.04 2.26 2.54
N GLN A 149 -37.83 2.74 2.86
CA GLN A 149 -37.59 3.90 3.72
C GLN A 149 -37.80 5.26 3.01
N GLY A 150 -38.25 5.26 1.75
CA GLY A 150 -38.52 6.46 0.97
C GLY A 150 -37.27 7.11 0.37
N LYS A 151 -36.11 6.43 0.33
CA LYS A 151 -34.97 6.94 -0.43
C LYS A 151 -35.27 6.89 -1.93
N LYS A 152 -34.84 7.92 -2.65
CA LYS A 152 -34.83 7.91 -4.11
C LYS A 152 -34.04 6.72 -4.62
N GLU A 153 -34.55 6.03 -5.64
CA GLU A 153 -33.96 4.80 -6.17
C GLU A 153 -32.48 4.93 -6.53
N SER A 154 -32.06 6.05 -7.13
CA SER A 154 -30.65 6.29 -7.48
C SER A 154 -29.73 6.37 -6.25
N VAL A 155 -30.22 6.97 -5.16
CA VAL A 155 -29.48 7.07 -3.88
C VAL A 155 -29.49 5.73 -3.15
N ALA A 156 -30.62 5.00 -3.21
CA ALA A 156 -30.75 3.66 -2.67
C ALA A 156 -29.76 2.71 -3.34
N ALA A 157 -29.72 2.67 -4.68
CA ALA A 157 -28.80 1.83 -5.44
C ALA A 157 -27.32 2.13 -5.14
N ALA A 158 -26.92 3.40 -5.12
CA ALA A 158 -25.55 3.78 -4.81
C ALA A 158 -25.12 3.39 -3.38
N SER A 159 -26.04 3.49 -2.42
CA SER A 159 -25.79 3.11 -1.02
C SER A 159 -25.77 1.59 -0.87
N ALA A 160 -26.75 0.89 -1.43
CA ALA A 160 -26.87 -0.56 -1.41
C ALA A 160 -25.63 -1.23 -2.01
N LYS A 161 -25.11 -0.69 -3.12
CA LYS A 161 -23.86 -1.19 -3.72
C LYS A 161 -22.68 -1.12 -2.76
N LYS A 162 -22.51 -0.01 -2.02
CA LYS A 162 -21.43 0.14 -1.03
C LYS A 162 -21.61 -0.79 0.17
N MET A 163 -22.85 -0.98 0.61
CA MET A 163 -23.17 -1.87 1.73
C MET A 163 -22.93 -3.34 1.36
N ALA A 164 -23.34 -3.75 0.16
CA ALA A 164 -23.19 -5.13 -0.30
C ALA A 164 -21.73 -5.59 -0.39
N ILE A 165 -20.87 -4.77 -1.00
CA ILE A 165 -19.44 -5.12 -1.16
C ILE A 165 -18.65 -5.08 0.15
N GLU A 166 -19.20 -4.45 1.21
CA GLU A 166 -18.56 -4.40 2.53
C GLU A 166 -18.42 -5.81 3.08
N ASP A 167 -19.51 -6.58 3.15
CA ASP A 167 -19.50 -7.90 3.76
C ASP A 167 -19.19 -9.01 2.76
N ALA A 168 -19.55 -8.83 1.48
CA ALA A 168 -19.20 -9.80 0.44
C ALA A 168 -17.68 -10.04 0.34
N ARG A 169 -16.84 -9.04 0.65
CA ARG A 169 -15.39 -9.18 0.55
C ARG A 169 -14.78 -10.25 1.46
N TYR A 170 -15.51 -10.76 2.46
CA TYR A 170 -14.98 -11.74 3.41
C TYR A 170 -14.63 -13.07 2.76
N VAL A 171 -15.18 -13.35 1.57
CA VAL A 171 -14.77 -14.50 0.76
C VAL A 171 -13.57 -14.21 -0.15
N LEU A 172 -13.11 -12.95 -0.25
CA LEU A 172 -11.94 -12.64 -1.05
C LEU A 172 -10.68 -13.22 -0.41
N PRO A 173 -9.83 -13.90 -1.20
CA PRO A 173 -8.68 -14.60 -0.66
C PRO A 173 -7.56 -13.63 -0.27
N ASN A 174 -6.70 -14.10 0.60
CA ASN A 174 -5.43 -13.47 0.98
C ASN A 174 -4.51 -13.13 -0.21
N ALA A 175 -4.65 -13.88 -1.31
CA ALA A 175 -3.93 -13.68 -2.55
C ALA A 175 -4.41 -12.48 -3.37
N CYS A 176 -5.56 -11.89 -3.04
CA CYS A 176 -6.12 -10.73 -3.74
C CYS A 176 -5.06 -9.62 -3.88
N GLU A 177 -4.94 -9.08 -5.08
CA GLU A 177 -4.05 -7.97 -5.39
C GLU A 177 -4.47 -6.74 -4.62
N THR A 178 -3.47 -5.95 -4.28
CA THR A 178 -3.66 -4.60 -3.78
C THR A 178 -2.54 -3.70 -4.26
N LYS A 179 -2.86 -2.41 -4.26
CA LYS A 179 -1.93 -1.31 -4.51
C LYS A 179 -1.82 -0.48 -3.24
N ILE A 180 -0.63 0.00 -2.94
CA ILE A 180 -0.35 0.78 -1.74
C ILE A 180 0.71 1.84 -2.05
N MET A 181 0.43 3.07 -1.63
CA MET A 181 1.45 4.09 -1.47
C MET A 181 2.01 4.02 -0.06
N VAL A 182 3.34 4.10 0.05
CA VAL A 182 4.07 4.08 1.31
C VAL A 182 5.03 5.25 1.33
N THR A 183 4.98 6.06 2.38
CA THR A 183 6.00 7.08 2.68
C THR A 183 6.72 6.68 3.96
N MET A 184 8.04 6.63 3.93
CA MET A 184 8.90 6.34 5.09
C MET A 184 10.16 7.17 5.06
#